data_AF-D0NX99-F1
#
_entry.id   AF-D0NX99-F1
#
_cell.length_a   1.000
_cell.length_b   1.000
_cell.length_c   1.000
_cell.angle_alpha   90.00
_cell.angle_beta   90.00
_cell.angle_gamma   90.00
#
_symmetry.space_group_name_H-M   'P 1'
#
loop_
_entity.id
_entity.type
_entity.pdbx_description
1 polymer ?
#
loop_
_entity_poly.entity_id
_entity_poly.type
_entity_poly.pdbx_seq_one_letter_code
_entity_poly.pdbx_strand_id
1 'polypeptide(L)'
;MDNNATGCGEMTGSVPQAASVSDVGSFRESAINAYWTQYQDKYDSRSKLFEDLADVHLNWLPNDAKPSAEAAYNQFVYTYTLGAGGEAYEGDYDVFNAAQLGKGVTFIGKDEVPLTNEVSFCDYVWGFSNWNSTWTRDNEMIGPGIQRKEGVLRSLVYLQVSISGQALIFVTRTAGSNNWFFAEKPCNLLLIAFVFAQVVASVIGWIGFGGYPTDRIAVIGCGGGYTLIAWLWAIVWQFPLDLIKFTVNYILTKNTYASKAFTERINAGHPTMTHSVVTNTQRSIRASRTV
;
A
#
# COMPACT_ATOMS: atom_id res chain seq x y z
N MET A 1 30.00 22.10 -14.41
CA MET A 1 29.71 22.79 -13.15
C MET A 1 31.04 22.90 -12.44
N ASP A 2 31.64 24.09 -12.46
CA ASP A 2 32.92 24.32 -11.82
C ASP A 2 32.71 24.33 -10.29
N ASN A 3 33.48 23.48 -9.60
CA ASN A 3 33.44 23.32 -8.15
C ASN A 3 33.99 24.57 -7.46
N ASN A 4 33.15 25.59 -7.30
CA ASN A 4 33.49 26.78 -6.52
C ASN A 4 33.18 26.51 -5.04
N ALA A 5 34.22 26.17 -4.27
CA ALA A 5 34.15 25.85 -2.84
C ALA A 5 33.78 27.06 -1.95
N THR A 6 33.56 28.25 -2.51
CA THR A 6 33.03 29.41 -1.78
C THR A 6 31.51 29.59 -1.93
N GLY A 7 30.87 28.93 -2.90
CA GLY A 7 29.40 28.87 -3.00
C GLY A 7 28.78 27.77 -2.13
N CYS A 8 29.56 26.75 -1.80
CA CYS A 8 29.23 25.71 -0.84
C CYS A 8 30.18 25.84 0.35
N GLY A 9 29.82 26.65 1.35
CA GLY A 9 30.66 26.84 2.54
C GLY A 9 31.09 25.52 3.18
N GLU A 10 32.22 25.54 3.89
CA GLU A 10 32.81 24.37 4.54
C GLU A 10 31.76 23.50 5.25
N MET A 11 31.64 22.24 4.83
CA MET A 11 30.72 21.27 5.41
C MET A 11 31.44 20.48 6.51
N THR A 12 31.43 20.99 7.73
CA THR A 12 31.64 20.17 8.94
C THR A 12 30.31 20.01 9.66
N GLY A 13 29.53 19.00 9.28
CA GLY A 13 28.21 18.74 9.85
C GLY A 13 27.16 19.75 9.38
N SER A 14 26.26 19.30 8.51
CA SER A 14 24.93 19.89 8.18
C SER A 14 24.78 21.38 7.81
N VAL A 15 25.76 22.27 7.98
CA VAL A 15 25.61 23.72 7.73
C VAL A 15 26.90 24.33 7.14
N PRO A 16 26.82 25.14 6.07
CA PRO A 16 27.96 25.91 5.55
C PRO A 16 28.28 27.10 6.47
N GLN A 17 29.49 27.16 7.03
CA GLN A 17 29.92 28.19 7.99
C GLN A 17 30.04 29.64 7.44
N ALA A 18 29.86 29.87 6.13
CA ALA A 18 30.12 31.17 5.51
C ALA A 18 29.30 31.49 4.25
N ALA A 19 28.16 30.86 4.04
CA ALA A 19 27.30 31.16 2.90
C ALA A 19 26.20 32.17 3.29
N SER A 20 25.94 33.17 2.44
CA SER A 20 24.77 34.04 2.60
C SER A 20 23.49 33.19 2.58
N VAL A 21 22.51 33.53 3.42
CA VAL A 21 21.19 32.89 3.46
C VAL A 21 20.53 32.90 2.06
N SER A 22 20.73 33.98 1.29
CA SER A 22 20.26 34.08 -0.10
C SER A 22 20.89 33.05 -1.03
N ASP A 23 22.18 32.77 -0.84
CA ASP A 23 22.97 31.93 -1.74
C ASP A 23 22.64 30.45 -1.47
N VAL A 24 22.45 30.10 -0.20
CA VAL A 24 21.96 28.77 0.20
C VAL A 24 20.55 28.52 -0.35
N GLY A 25 19.67 29.52 -0.28
CA GLY A 25 18.31 29.42 -0.81
C GLY A 25 18.30 29.20 -2.32
N SER A 26 19.06 30.02 -3.04
CA SER A 26 19.21 29.93 -4.50
C SER A 26 19.83 28.59 -4.95
N PHE A 27 20.83 28.10 -4.21
CA PHE A 27 21.43 26.79 -4.47
C PHE A 27 20.42 25.65 -4.30
N ARG A 28 19.64 25.66 -3.21
CA ARG A 28 18.62 24.64 -2.93
C ARG A 28 17.51 24.68 -3.98
N GLU A 29 17.06 25.85 -4.39
CA GLU A 29 16.09 26.01 -5.48
C GLU A 29 16.62 25.42 -6.80
N SER A 30 17.87 25.75 -7.17
CA SER A 30 18.51 25.18 -8.35
C SER A 30 18.62 23.65 -8.27
N ALA A 31 18.90 23.08 -7.10
CA ALA A 31 18.98 21.64 -6.90
C ALA A 31 17.61 20.96 -7.05
N ILE A 32 16.54 21.58 -6.52
CA ILE A 32 15.16 21.11 -6.68
C ILE A 32 14.77 21.13 -8.16
N ASN A 33 15.07 22.22 -8.87
CA ASN A 33 14.77 22.34 -10.30
C ASN A 33 15.50 21.27 -11.11
N ALA A 34 16.81 21.08 -10.86
CA ALA A 34 17.59 20.02 -11.50
C ALA A 34 17.05 18.62 -11.21
N TYR A 35 16.60 18.36 -9.97
CA TYR A 35 15.96 17.10 -9.61
C TYR A 35 14.69 16.86 -10.42
N TRP A 36 13.81 17.85 -10.54
CA TRP A 36 12.56 17.71 -11.29
C TRP A 36 12.79 17.55 -12.78
N THR A 37 13.79 18.21 -13.35
CA THR A 37 14.21 17.97 -14.74
C THR A 37 14.61 16.50 -14.94
N GLN A 38 15.48 15.97 -14.08
CA GLN A 38 15.89 14.56 -14.16
C GLN A 38 14.73 13.58 -13.91
N TYR A 39 13.80 13.94 -13.02
CA TYR A 39 12.62 13.13 -12.74
C TYR A 39 11.70 13.05 -13.97
N GLN A 40 11.45 14.18 -14.63
CA GLN A 40 10.60 14.25 -15.80
C GLN A 40 11.21 13.51 -17.01
N ASP A 41 12.53 13.51 -17.15
CA ASP A 41 13.22 12.76 -18.20
C ASP A 41 13.09 11.24 -18.02
N LYS A 42 13.05 10.76 -16.77
CA LYS A 42 13.06 9.33 -16.46
C LYS A 42 11.67 8.73 -16.23
N TYR A 43 10.76 9.51 -15.67
CA TYR A 43 9.45 9.06 -15.23
C TYR A 43 8.34 9.81 -15.97
N ASP A 44 7.61 10.67 -15.28
CA ASP A 44 6.48 11.41 -15.82
C ASP A 44 6.50 12.84 -15.29
N SER A 45 5.61 13.69 -15.80
CA SER A 45 5.43 15.05 -15.33
C SER A 45 5.23 15.13 -13.81
N ARG A 46 5.86 16.14 -13.18
CA ARG A 46 5.71 16.44 -11.75
C ARG A 46 4.25 16.58 -11.35
N SER A 47 3.42 17.22 -12.18
CA SER A 47 2.00 17.47 -11.89
C SER A 47 1.23 16.18 -11.58
N LYS A 48 1.49 15.10 -12.32
CA LYS A 48 0.87 13.81 -12.04
C LYS A 48 1.23 13.26 -10.67
N LEU A 49 2.38 13.62 -10.08
CA LEU A 49 2.73 13.16 -8.74
C LEU A 49 1.78 13.73 -7.67
N PHE A 50 1.28 14.95 -7.89
CA PHE A 50 0.42 15.70 -6.97
C PHE A 50 -1.06 15.66 -7.35
N GLU A 51 -1.38 15.20 -8.55
CA GLU A 51 -2.74 15.00 -9.04
C GLU A 51 -3.49 13.98 -8.16
N ASP A 52 -4.75 14.29 -7.83
CA ASP A 52 -5.63 13.48 -6.98
C ASP A 52 -5.14 13.30 -5.52
N LEU A 53 -4.19 14.12 -5.06
CA LEU A 53 -3.73 14.13 -3.66
C LEU A 53 -4.26 15.37 -2.93
N ALA A 54 -5.35 15.17 -2.19
CA ALA A 54 -5.89 16.12 -1.23
C ALA A 54 -5.77 15.59 0.22
N ASP A 55 -5.85 16.48 1.21
CA ASP A 55 -5.89 16.15 2.63
C ASP A 55 -4.60 15.44 3.12
N VAL A 56 -3.47 16.17 3.11
CA VAL A 56 -2.13 15.68 3.53
C VAL A 56 -2.04 15.45 5.06
N HIS A 57 -3.18 15.38 5.77
CA HIS A 57 -3.29 15.17 7.21
C HIS A 57 -2.43 16.12 8.06
N LEU A 58 -2.39 17.39 7.67
CA LEU A 58 -1.81 18.43 8.51
C LEU A 58 -2.76 18.73 9.71
N ASN A 59 -2.20 19.01 10.87
CA ASN A 59 -2.94 19.29 12.11
C ASN A 59 -3.81 20.53 11.96
N TRP A 60 -5.07 20.48 12.46
CA TRP A 60 -6.02 21.59 12.67
C TRP A 60 -5.57 22.96 12.16
N LEU A 61 -5.49 23.10 10.83
CA LEU A 61 -5.26 24.40 10.23
C LEU A 61 -6.45 25.30 10.60
N PRO A 62 -6.24 26.63 10.72
CA PRO A 62 -7.33 27.57 10.92
C PRO A 62 -8.47 27.29 9.93
N ASN A 63 -9.70 27.20 10.43
CA ASN A 63 -10.91 26.90 9.64
C ASN A 63 -11.02 25.47 9.07
N ASP A 64 -10.36 24.47 9.67
CA ASP A 64 -10.34 23.07 9.19
C ASP A 64 -9.87 22.96 7.72
N ALA A 65 -8.97 23.85 7.31
CA ALA A 65 -8.46 23.87 5.95
C ALA A 65 -7.66 22.59 5.65
N LYS A 66 -7.99 21.93 4.54
CA LYS A 66 -7.32 20.73 4.04
C LYS A 66 -6.58 21.06 2.74
N PRO A 67 -5.34 21.57 2.81
CA PRO A 67 -4.60 21.94 1.62
C PRO A 67 -4.33 20.74 0.72
N SER A 68 -4.18 21.00 -0.58
CA SER A 68 -3.69 20.00 -1.53
C SER A 68 -2.23 19.65 -1.24
N ALA A 69 -1.79 18.48 -1.72
CA ALA A 69 -0.38 18.10 -1.63
C ALA A 69 0.55 19.10 -2.32
N GLU A 70 0.09 19.79 -3.36
CA GLU A 70 0.85 20.85 -4.03
C GLU A 70 1.03 22.10 -3.15
N ALA A 71 -0.02 22.52 -2.44
CA ALA A 71 0.08 23.64 -1.50
C ALA A 71 1.01 23.31 -0.33
N ALA A 72 0.94 22.09 0.21
CA ALA A 72 1.85 21.62 1.25
C ALA A 72 3.31 21.52 0.75
N TYR A 73 3.51 21.12 -0.51
CA TYR A 73 4.82 21.10 -1.16
C TYR A 73 5.38 22.51 -1.36
N ASN A 74 4.58 23.46 -1.84
CA ASN A 74 5.01 24.84 -2.05
C ASN A 74 5.46 25.48 -0.75
N GLN A 75 4.74 25.21 0.35
CA GLN A 75 5.15 25.64 1.68
C GLN A 75 6.47 24.99 2.11
N PHE A 76 6.64 23.69 1.91
CA PHE A 76 7.89 23.01 2.22
C PHE A 76 9.07 23.59 1.42
N VAL A 77 8.88 23.85 0.12
CA VAL A 77 9.91 24.48 -0.71
C VAL A 77 10.22 25.89 -0.22
N TYR A 78 9.20 26.66 0.18
CA TYR A 78 9.37 27.99 0.73
C TYR A 78 10.23 27.99 1.99
N THR A 79 9.99 27.06 2.92
CA THR A 79 10.81 26.94 4.14
C THR A 79 12.20 26.37 3.85
N TYR A 80 12.29 25.36 2.99
CA TYR A 80 13.56 24.71 2.62
C TYR A 80 14.50 25.62 1.83
N THR A 81 13.97 26.45 0.94
CA THR A 81 14.73 27.38 0.07
C THR A 81 14.85 28.79 0.65
N LEU A 82 14.42 29.02 1.89
CA LEU A 82 14.60 30.30 2.58
C LEU A 82 13.87 31.46 1.88
N GLY A 83 12.72 31.15 1.26
CA GLY A 83 11.92 32.10 0.49
C GLY A 83 12.42 32.41 -0.91
N ALA A 84 13.47 31.72 -1.40
CA ALA A 84 13.93 31.88 -2.79
C ALA A 84 12.94 31.28 -3.80
N GLY A 85 12.29 30.16 -3.45
CA GLY A 85 11.27 29.51 -4.27
C GLY A 85 10.11 28.98 -3.44
N GLY A 86 9.07 28.46 -4.11
CA GLY A 86 7.84 28.04 -3.45
C GLY A 86 6.96 29.23 -3.04
N GLU A 87 5.89 28.95 -2.31
CA GLU A 87 4.93 29.95 -1.86
C GLU A 87 4.56 29.69 -0.40
N ALA A 88 4.43 30.77 0.37
CA ALA A 88 3.91 30.68 1.72
C ALA A 88 2.41 30.33 1.71
N TYR A 89 2.00 29.45 2.60
CA TYR A 89 0.60 29.18 2.87
C TYR A 89 -0.07 30.41 3.50
N GLU A 90 -1.33 30.65 3.16
CA GLU A 90 -2.10 31.83 3.61
C GLU A 90 -2.17 31.89 5.15
N GLY A 91 -1.49 32.87 5.75
CA GLY A 91 -1.36 33.06 7.20
C GLY A 91 -0.11 33.88 7.56
N ASP A 92 -0.04 34.38 8.81
CA ASP A 92 1.07 35.19 9.34
C ASP A 92 2.30 34.31 9.68
N TYR A 93 2.70 33.42 8.76
CA TYR A 93 3.82 32.51 8.92
C TYR A 93 5.05 33.02 8.17
N ASP A 94 5.85 33.80 8.88
CA ASP A 94 7.19 34.16 8.45
C ASP A 94 8.16 33.05 8.89
N VAL A 95 8.79 32.37 7.91
CA VAL A 95 9.72 31.26 8.14
C VAL A 95 10.89 31.69 9.04
N PHE A 96 11.39 32.91 8.84
CA PHE A 96 12.51 33.45 9.58
C PHE A 96 12.11 33.75 11.03
N ASN A 97 10.94 34.33 11.27
CA ASN A 97 10.42 34.56 12.62
C ASN A 97 10.04 33.26 13.34
N ALA A 98 9.43 32.30 12.63
CA ALA A 98 9.08 30.99 13.18
C ALA A 98 10.34 30.21 13.58
N ALA A 99 11.40 30.29 12.78
CA ALA A 99 12.66 29.68 13.12
C ALA A 99 13.36 30.41 14.26
N GLN A 100 13.47 31.73 14.25
CA GLN A 100 14.02 32.51 15.38
C GLN A 100 13.33 32.24 16.73
N LEU A 101 12.02 31.95 16.70
CA LEU A 101 11.22 31.63 17.90
C LEU A 101 11.20 30.13 18.24
N GLY A 102 11.88 29.26 17.48
CA GLY A 102 11.89 27.81 17.68
C GLY A 102 10.50 27.17 17.52
N LYS A 103 9.57 27.84 16.82
CA LYS A 103 8.20 27.35 16.63
C LYS A 103 8.17 26.33 15.50
N GLY A 104 8.39 25.06 15.85
CA GLY A 104 8.24 23.95 14.92
C GLY A 104 9.55 23.42 14.32
N VAL A 105 10.68 24.06 14.66
CA VAL A 105 12.03 23.73 14.21
C VAL A 105 13.01 23.67 15.39
N THR A 106 13.83 22.62 15.44
CA THR A 106 14.85 22.45 16.49
C THR A 106 16.20 22.97 16.03
N PHE A 107 16.79 23.95 16.72
CA PHE A 107 18.15 24.42 16.46
C PHE A 107 19.22 23.34 16.72
N ILE A 108 20.09 23.07 15.74
CA ILE A 108 21.25 22.18 15.90
C ILE A 108 22.53 23.01 15.95
N GLY A 109 23.05 23.20 17.17
CA GLY A 109 24.34 23.86 17.40
C GLY A 109 24.32 25.39 17.28
N LYS A 110 25.09 26.06 18.16
CA LYS A 110 25.48 27.49 18.15
C LYS A 110 24.45 28.52 17.67
N ASP A 111 23.15 28.33 17.94
CA ASP A 111 22.09 29.29 17.59
C ASP A 111 22.01 29.63 16.08
N GLU A 112 22.50 28.74 15.21
CA GLU A 112 22.42 28.87 13.75
C GLU A 112 21.13 28.21 13.23
N VAL A 113 20.39 28.91 12.38
CA VAL A 113 18.94 28.71 12.17
C VAL A 113 18.61 27.51 11.27
N PRO A 114 18.08 26.38 11.78
CA PRO A 114 17.42 25.40 10.94
C PRO A 114 15.97 25.84 10.72
N LEU A 115 15.60 25.89 9.45
CA LEU A 115 14.26 26.32 9.02
C LEU A 115 13.33 25.14 8.71
N THR A 116 13.85 23.93 8.87
CA THR A 116 13.15 22.63 8.83
C THR A 116 13.84 21.68 9.84
N ASN A 117 13.17 20.63 10.34
CA ASN A 117 13.77 19.64 11.27
C ASN A 117 14.79 18.69 10.59
N GLU A 118 15.86 19.22 9.98
CA GLU A 118 16.91 18.48 9.26
C GLU A 118 16.43 17.61 8.09
N VAL A 119 15.19 17.80 7.64
CA VAL A 119 14.59 17.01 6.56
C VAL A 119 15.22 17.37 5.22
N SER A 120 15.72 16.35 4.51
CA SER A 120 16.16 16.51 3.13
C SER A 120 14.96 16.57 2.17
N PHE A 121 15.14 17.23 1.01
CA PHE A 121 14.11 17.26 -0.02
C PHE A 121 13.63 15.86 -0.43
N CYS A 122 14.55 14.89 -0.54
CA CYS A 122 14.20 13.52 -0.92
C CYS A 122 13.37 12.81 0.17
N ASP A 123 13.68 13.02 1.44
CA ASP A 123 12.93 12.44 2.56
C ASP A 123 11.53 13.05 2.68
N TYR A 124 11.35 14.31 2.29
CA TYR A 124 10.04 14.92 2.15
C TYR A 124 9.21 14.29 1.03
N VAL A 125 9.79 14.14 -0.17
CA VAL A 125 9.01 13.66 -1.34
C VAL A 125 8.73 12.14 -1.25
N TRP A 126 9.72 11.35 -0.84
CA TRP A 126 9.72 9.88 -0.94
C TRP A 126 9.85 9.14 0.39
N GLY A 127 9.75 9.86 1.51
CA GLY A 127 9.91 9.32 2.86
C GLY A 127 8.74 9.65 3.79
N PHE A 128 8.91 9.24 5.03
CA PHE A 128 8.18 9.78 6.17
C PHE A 128 9.10 10.81 6.81
N SER A 129 8.68 12.06 6.82
CA SER A 129 9.48 13.12 7.41
C SER A 129 8.58 14.21 7.94
N ASN A 130 9.11 15.09 8.77
CA ASN A 130 8.37 16.21 9.30
C ASN A 130 9.20 17.48 9.16
N TRP A 131 8.77 18.37 8.27
CA TRP A 131 9.44 19.63 8.06
C TRP A 131 9.00 20.73 9.05
N ASN A 132 7.87 20.56 9.73
CA ASN A 132 7.36 21.47 10.76
C ASN A 132 6.46 20.75 11.78
N SER A 133 6.92 20.63 13.04
CA SER A 133 6.21 19.89 14.09
C SER A 133 4.88 20.48 14.52
N THR A 134 4.61 21.74 14.19
CA THR A 134 3.30 22.36 14.48
C THR A 134 2.23 21.89 13.51
N TRP A 135 2.59 21.57 12.26
CA TRP A 135 1.63 21.25 11.20
C TRP A 135 1.48 19.75 10.95
N THR A 136 2.41 18.90 11.40
CA THR A 136 2.31 17.45 11.18
C THR A 136 1.85 16.72 12.42
N ARG A 137 0.98 15.72 12.27
CA ARG A 137 0.58 14.84 13.39
C ARG A 137 1.72 13.89 13.75
N ASP A 138 2.01 13.75 15.05
CA ASP A 138 3.02 12.81 15.60
C ASP A 138 4.43 12.95 15.00
N ASN A 139 4.77 14.13 14.46
CA ASN A 139 6.05 14.40 13.80
C ASN A 139 6.39 13.50 12.59
N GLU A 140 5.38 12.94 11.92
CA GLU A 140 5.57 12.15 10.69
C GLU A 140 4.45 12.46 9.69
N MET A 141 4.79 13.13 8.58
CA MET A 141 3.90 13.22 7.42
C MET A 141 4.43 12.32 6.31
N ILE A 142 3.50 11.74 5.57
CA ILE A 142 3.81 10.90 4.41
C ILE A 142 4.07 11.79 3.20
N GLY A 143 5.20 11.58 2.53
CA GLY A 143 5.55 12.34 1.34
C GLY A 143 4.57 12.13 0.18
N PRO A 144 4.34 13.14 -0.67
CA PRO A 144 3.41 13.05 -1.81
C PRO A 144 3.75 11.90 -2.77
N GLY A 145 5.03 11.58 -2.95
CA GLY A 145 5.46 10.46 -3.78
C GLY A 145 5.07 9.10 -3.20
N ILE A 146 5.16 8.92 -1.88
CA ILE A 146 4.69 7.69 -1.21
C ILE A 146 3.16 7.61 -1.28
N GLN A 147 2.46 8.71 -0.97
CA GLN A 147 0.99 8.75 -0.98
C GLN A 147 0.44 8.25 -2.32
N ARG A 148 0.97 8.77 -3.44
CA ARG A 148 0.54 8.33 -4.77
C ARG A 148 0.88 6.86 -5.03
N LYS A 149 2.10 6.43 -4.69
CA LYS A 149 2.55 5.05 -4.87
C LYS A 149 1.65 4.07 -4.10
N GLU A 150 1.30 4.38 -2.86
CA GLU A 150 0.39 3.57 -2.06
C GLU A 150 -1.03 3.54 -2.63
N GLY A 151 -1.55 4.68 -3.10
CA GLY A 151 -2.87 4.75 -3.73
C GLY A 151 -2.96 3.87 -4.97
N VAL A 152 -1.95 3.91 -5.84
CA VAL A 152 -1.84 3.05 -7.04
C VAL A 152 -1.69 1.58 -6.65
N LEU A 153 -0.87 1.27 -5.65
CA LEU A 153 -0.66 -0.11 -5.19
C LEU A 153 -1.95 -0.74 -4.66
N ARG A 154 -2.77 0.02 -3.92
CA ARG A 154 -4.05 -0.45 -3.40
C ARG A 154 -5.03 -0.82 -4.51
N SER A 155 -5.10 0.00 -5.57
CA SER A 155 -5.92 -0.30 -6.75
C SER A 155 -5.45 -1.55 -7.50
N LEU A 156 -4.14 -1.73 -7.60
CA LEU A 156 -3.54 -2.92 -8.22
C LEU A 156 -3.85 -4.18 -7.41
N VAL A 157 -3.70 -4.12 -6.08
CA VAL A 157 -4.06 -5.23 -5.18
C VAL A 157 -5.55 -5.53 -5.27
N TYR A 158 -6.41 -4.51 -5.28
CA TYR A 158 -7.85 -4.68 -5.48
C TYR A 158 -8.17 -5.42 -6.79
N LEU A 159 -7.57 -5.01 -7.92
CA LEU A 159 -7.76 -5.70 -9.20
C LEU A 159 -7.31 -7.16 -9.12
N GLN A 160 -6.13 -7.42 -8.58
CA GLN A 160 -5.57 -8.76 -8.50
C GLN A 160 -6.47 -9.68 -7.64
N VAL A 161 -6.89 -9.21 -6.47
CA VAL A 161 -7.76 -9.98 -5.56
C VAL A 161 -9.14 -10.20 -6.18
N SER A 162 -9.68 -9.19 -6.89
CA SER A 162 -10.96 -9.29 -7.59
C SER A 162 -10.94 -10.32 -8.72
N ILE A 163 -9.92 -10.28 -9.59
CA ILE A 163 -9.81 -11.21 -10.74
C ILE A 163 -9.56 -12.63 -10.23
N SER A 164 -8.55 -12.82 -9.37
CA SER A 164 -8.17 -14.15 -8.88
C SER A 164 -9.26 -14.78 -7.99
N GLY A 165 -9.87 -14.01 -7.09
CA GLY A 165 -10.92 -14.49 -6.19
C GLY A 165 -12.18 -14.93 -6.92
N GLN A 166 -12.59 -14.20 -7.96
CA GLN A 166 -13.73 -14.59 -8.79
C GLN A 166 -13.39 -15.77 -9.71
N ALA A 167 -12.18 -15.81 -10.28
CA ALA A 167 -11.73 -16.92 -11.12
C ALA A 167 -11.65 -18.25 -10.32
N LEU A 168 -11.39 -18.19 -9.02
CA LEU A 168 -11.34 -19.34 -8.13
C LEU A 168 -12.64 -20.15 -8.11
N ILE A 169 -13.80 -19.52 -8.37
CA ILE A 169 -15.11 -20.20 -8.46
C ILE A 169 -15.09 -21.30 -9.53
N PHE A 170 -14.40 -21.08 -10.65
CA PHE A 170 -14.29 -22.10 -11.70
C PHE A 170 -13.43 -23.29 -11.28
N VAL A 171 -12.39 -23.06 -10.47
CA VAL A 171 -11.52 -24.12 -9.93
C VAL A 171 -12.22 -24.94 -8.86
N THR A 172 -12.93 -24.30 -7.92
CA THR A 172 -13.58 -25.04 -6.82
C THR A 172 -14.79 -25.84 -7.27
N ARG A 173 -15.53 -25.37 -8.30
CA ARG A 173 -16.63 -26.16 -8.90
C ARG A 173 -16.17 -27.53 -9.40
N THR A 174 -14.97 -27.60 -9.97
CA THR A 174 -14.43 -28.84 -10.56
C THR A 174 -13.68 -29.71 -9.53
N ALA A 175 -13.65 -29.32 -8.25
CA ALA A 175 -12.96 -30.07 -7.21
C ALA A 175 -13.55 -31.47 -6.98
N GLY A 176 -14.85 -31.70 -7.20
CA GLY A 176 -15.41 -33.05 -7.06
C GLY A 176 -15.04 -34.03 -8.17
N SER A 177 -14.64 -33.53 -9.34
CA SER A 177 -14.50 -34.30 -10.59
C SER A 177 -13.04 -34.57 -10.98
N ASN A 178 -12.06 -33.94 -10.30
CA ASN A 178 -10.62 -33.98 -10.66
C ASN A 178 -10.33 -33.63 -12.14
N ASN A 179 -11.25 -32.90 -12.79
CA ASN A 179 -11.03 -32.38 -14.13
C ASN A 179 -10.39 -30.98 -14.08
N TRP A 180 -9.72 -30.57 -15.15
CA TRP A 180 -9.21 -29.20 -15.30
C TRP A 180 -10.37 -28.19 -15.32
N PHE A 181 -10.16 -26.98 -14.80
CA PHE A 181 -11.23 -25.99 -14.67
C PHE A 181 -11.89 -25.59 -15.99
N PHE A 182 -11.19 -25.75 -17.12
CA PHE A 182 -11.71 -25.49 -18.47
C PHE A 182 -12.51 -26.65 -19.08
N ALA A 183 -12.40 -27.87 -18.52
CA ALA A 183 -12.98 -29.06 -19.13
C ALA A 183 -14.48 -29.20 -18.89
N GLU A 184 -15.03 -28.55 -17.86
CA GLU A 184 -16.45 -28.58 -17.53
C GLU A 184 -17.12 -27.23 -17.79
N LYS A 185 -17.99 -27.18 -18.81
CA LYS A 185 -18.68 -25.95 -19.17
C LYS A 185 -19.47 -25.39 -17.97
N PRO A 186 -19.18 -24.16 -17.51
CA PRO A 186 -19.98 -23.49 -16.47
C PRO A 186 -21.34 -23.05 -17.01
N CYS A 187 -22.29 -22.85 -16.09
CA CYS A 187 -23.60 -22.28 -16.43
C CYS A 187 -23.40 -20.91 -17.09
N ASN A 188 -24.11 -20.64 -18.19
CA ASN A 188 -24.00 -19.39 -18.94
C ASN A 188 -24.23 -18.15 -18.05
N LEU A 189 -25.12 -18.25 -17.06
CA LEU A 189 -25.39 -17.17 -16.11
C LEU A 189 -24.15 -16.78 -15.30
N LEU A 190 -23.35 -17.78 -14.88
CA LEU A 190 -22.15 -17.56 -14.07
C LEU A 190 -21.02 -16.92 -14.90
N LEU A 191 -20.92 -17.29 -16.18
CA LEU A 191 -20.00 -16.64 -17.12
C LEU A 191 -20.35 -15.17 -17.35
N ILE A 192 -21.63 -14.87 -17.58
CA ILE A 192 -22.10 -13.49 -17.79
C ILE A 192 -21.83 -12.64 -16.53
N ALA A 193 -22.17 -13.18 -15.35
CA ALA A 193 -21.91 -12.51 -14.08
C ALA A 193 -20.41 -12.23 -13.86
N PHE A 194 -19.55 -13.19 -14.19
CA PHE A 194 -18.10 -13.01 -14.12
C PHE A 194 -17.62 -11.89 -15.04
N VAL A 195 -18.01 -11.91 -16.32
CA VAL A 195 -17.60 -10.88 -17.28
C VAL A 195 -18.05 -9.50 -16.82
N PHE A 196 -19.30 -9.36 -16.37
CA PHE A 196 -19.81 -8.08 -15.87
C PHE A 196 -19.02 -7.58 -14.66
N ALA A 197 -18.81 -8.44 -13.65
CA ALA A 197 -18.05 -8.09 -12.45
C ALA A 197 -16.60 -7.68 -12.80
N GLN A 198 -15.96 -8.38 -13.74
CA GLN A 198 -14.59 -8.09 -14.13
C GLN A 198 -14.45 -6.83 -14.99
N VAL A 199 -15.45 -6.50 -15.81
CA VAL A 199 -15.49 -5.22 -16.52
C VAL A 199 -15.56 -4.07 -15.51
N VAL A 200 -16.48 -4.15 -14.54
CA VAL A 200 -16.61 -3.13 -13.50
C VAL A 200 -15.32 -3.02 -12.66
N ALA A 201 -14.76 -4.14 -12.21
CA ALA A 201 -13.51 -4.13 -11.46
C ALA A 201 -12.36 -3.52 -12.27
N SER A 202 -12.22 -3.88 -13.55
CA SER A 202 -11.19 -3.35 -14.44
C SER A 202 -11.33 -1.84 -14.65
N VAL A 203 -12.56 -1.32 -14.78
CA VAL A 203 -12.83 0.13 -14.87
C VAL A 203 -12.43 0.84 -13.57
N ILE A 204 -12.83 0.29 -12.41
CA ILE A 204 -12.48 0.86 -11.10
C ILE A 204 -10.96 0.85 -10.89
N GLY A 205 -10.26 -0.23 -11.22
CA GLY A 205 -8.81 -0.28 -11.07
C GLY A 205 -8.06 0.57 -12.09
N TRP A 206 -8.59 0.74 -13.30
CA TRP A 206 -8.00 1.60 -14.32
C TRP A 206 -8.11 3.07 -13.96
N ILE A 207 -9.32 3.55 -13.68
CA ILE A 207 -9.64 4.97 -13.50
C ILE A 207 -9.48 5.40 -12.03
N GLY A 208 -9.75 4.49 -11.09
CA GLY A 208 -9.83 4.83 -9.67
C GLY A 208 -11.04 5.71 -9.36
N PHE A 209 -11.05 6.27 -8.15
CA PHE A 209 -12.07 7.20 -7.70
C PHE A 209 -11.56 8.66 -7.69
N GLY A 210 -10.57 8.98 -8.53
CA GLY A 210 -10.03 10.35 -8.65
C GLY A 210 -9.55 10.94 -7.32
N GLY A 211 -8.95 10.11 -6.46
CA GLY A 211 -8.42 10.55 -5.16
C GLY A 211 -9.45 11.15 -4.22
N TYR A 212 -10.52 10.41 -3.92
CA TYR A 212 -11.56 10.84 -2.99
C TYR A 212 -10.95 11.50 -1.73
N PRO A 213 -11.28 12.76 -1.42
CA PRO A 213 -10.50 13.65 -0.54
C PRO A 213 -10.67 13.35 0.95
N THR A 214 -11.31 12.25 1.32
CA THR A 214 -11.39 11.82 2.71
C THR A 214 -10.45 10.64 2.93
N ASP A 215 -9.38 10.95 3.63
CA ASP A 215 -8.77 10.08 4.62
C ASP A 215 -8.05 8.85 4.08
N ARG A 216 -6.70 8.90 4.08
CA ARG A 216 -5.70 7.81 4.02
C ARG A 216 -5.88 6.69 2.98
N ILE A 217 -6.98 6.61 2.22
CA ILE A 217 -7.42 5.54 1.33
C ILE A 217 -7.87 6.15 0.00
N ALA A 218 -7.03 7.02 -0.57
CA ALA A 218 -7.20 7.44 -1.95
C ALA A 218 -7.00 6.22 -2.87
N VAL A 219 -8.04 5.84 -3.60
CA VAL A 219 -7.98 4.80 -4.64
C VAL A 219 -7.63 5.50 -5.95
N ILE A 220 -6.33 5.53 -6.25
CA ILE A 220 -5.79 6.13 -7.49
C ILE A 220 -5.72 5.03 -8.54
N GLY A 221 -6.25 5.29 -9.74
CA GLY A 221 -6.22 4.31 -10.83
C GLY A 221 -4.80 3.82 -11.10
N CYS A 222 -4.58 2.51 -11.18
CA CYS A 222 -3.27 1.97 -11.49
C CYS A 222 -2.90 2.16 -12.98
N GLY A 223 -3.85 2.60 -13.81
CA GLY A 223 -3.64 2.80 -15.25
C GLY A 223 -3.64 1.49 -16.04
N GLY A 224 -3.76 1.61 -17.35
CA GLY A 224 -4.02 0.48 -18.24
C GLY A 224 -2.91 -0.57 -18.32
N GLY A 225 -1.64 -0.13 -18.26
CA GLY A 225 -0.50 -1.05 -18.30
C GLY A 225 -0.51 -2.03 -17.11
N TYR A 226 -0.71 -1.51 -15.90
CA TYR A 226 -0.79 -2.33 -14.69
C TYR A 226 -2.05 -3.19 -14.64
N THR A 227 -3.19 -2.70 -15.15
CA THR A 227 -4.40 -3.51 -15.29
C THR A 227 -4.18 -4.74 -16.17
N LEU A 228 -3.49 -4.58 -17.30
CA LEU A 228 -3.16 -5.71 -18.19
C LEU A 228 -2.22 -6.71 -17.52
N ILE A 229 -1.20 -6.22 -16.80
CA ILE A 229 -0.27 -7.06 -16.04
C ILE A 229 -1.02 -7.86 -14.97
N ALA A 230 -1.96 -7.24 -14.24
CA ALA A 230 -2.77 -7.92 -13.24
C ALA A 230 -3.62 -9.06 -13.84
N TRP A 231 -4.17 -8.85 -15.04
CA TRP A 231 -4.90 -9.89 -15.78
C TRP A 231 -4.01 -11.06 -16.17
N LEU A 232 -2.85 -10.80 -16.78
CA LEU A 232 -1.90 -11.83 -17.18
C LEU A 232 -1.42 -12.62 -15.96
N TRP A 233 -1.11 -11.93 -14.87
CA TRP A 233 -0.69 -12.55 -13.61
C TRP A 233 -1.77 -13.47 -13.04
N ALA A 234 -3.03 -13.03 -13.01
CA ALA A 234 -4.14 -13.84 -12.53
C ALA A 234 -4.36 -15.12 -13.36
N ILE A 235 -4.23 -15.03 -14.70
CA ILE A 235 -4.36 -16.20 -15.59
C ILE A 235 -3.24 -17.21 -15.35
N VAL A 236 -1.99 -16.73 -15.21
CA VAL A 236 -0.83 -17.60 -14.96
C VAL A 236 -0.99 -18.38 -13.66
N TRP A 237 -1.49 -17.74 -12.59
CA TRP A 237 -1.72 -18.39 -11.30
C TRP A 237 -2.88 -19.37 -11.27
N GLN A 238 -3.76 -19.34 -12.27
CA GLN A 238 -4.89 -20.27 -12.33
C GLN A 238 -4.45 -21.72 -12.64
N PHE A 239 -3.36 -21.92 -13.40
CA PHE A 239 -2.88 -23.27 -13.73
C PHE A 239 -2.31 -24.03 -12.51
N PRO A 240 -1.42 -23.43 -11.68
CA PRO A 240 -0.95 -24.09 -10.46
C PRO A 240 -2.07 -24.41 -9.46
N LEU A 241 -3.12 -23.58 -9.38
CA LEU A 241 -4.24 -23.81 -8.46
C LEU A 241 -4.98 -25.11 -8.76
N ASP A 242 -5.10 -25.50 -10.03
CA ASP A 242 -5.68 -26.79 -10.43
C ASP A 242 -4.80 -27.98 -10.01
N LEU A 243 -3.47 -27.83 -10.05
CA LEU A 243 -2.55 -28.87 -9.56
C LEU A 243 -2.69 -29.08 -8.04
N ILE A 244 -2.75 -27.98 -7.29
CA ILE A 244 -2.96 -28.01 -5.83
C ILE A 244 -4.29 -28.69 -5.51
N LYS A 245 -5.36 -28.37 -6.25
CA LYS A 245 -6.66 -29.02 -6.14
C LYS A 245 -6.56 -30.54 -6.28
N PHE A 246 -5.87 -31.04 -7.31
CA PHE A 246 -5.68 -32.49 -7.51
C PHE A 246 -4.91 -33.14 -6.37
N THR A 247 -3.85 -32.48 -5.87
CA THR A 247 -3.08 -32.97 -4.71
C THR A 247 -3.96 -33.07 -3.46
N VAL A 248 -4.73 -32.03 -3.15
CA VAL A 248 -5.62 -32.00 -1.98
C VAL A 248 -6.71 -33.06 -2.08
N ASN A 249 -7.37 -33.19 -3.23
CA ASN A 249 -8.37 -34.23 -3.45
C ASN A 249 -7.77 -35.63 -3.29
N TYR A 250 -6.60 -35.88 -3.86
CA TYR A 250 -5.92 -37.17 -3.72
C TYR A 250 -5.67 -37.52 -2.24
N ILE A 251 -5.20 -36.56 -1.44
CA ILE A 251 -4.98 -36.74 0.01
C ILE A 251 -6.30 -37.01 0.73
N LEU A 252 -7.34 -36.21 0.46
CA LEU A 252 -8.66 -36.35 1.11
C LEU A 252 -9.34 -37.67 0.75
N THR A 253 -9.34 -38.07 -0.52
CA THR A 253 -9.87 -39.35 -1.00
C THR A 253 -9.12 -40.51 -0.33
N LYS A 254 -7.78 -40.48 -0.29
CA LYS A 254 -6.98 -41.55 0.35
C LYS A 254 -7.30 -41.74 1.83
N ASN A 255 -7.50 -40.66 2.58
CA ASN A 255 -7.78 -40.74 4.02
C ASN A 255 -9.26 -41.02 4.33
N THR A 256 -10.19 -40.53 3.51
CA THR A 256 -11.63 -40.66 3.77
C THR A 256 -12.14 -42.09 3.52
N TYR A 257 -11.61 -42.81 2.53
CA TYR A 257 -11.96 -44.22 2.33
C TYR A 257 -11.35 -45.14 3.40
N ALA A 258 -10.20 -44.80 3.98
CA ALA A 258 -9.63 -45.57 5.08
C ALA A 258 -10.51 -45.51 6.34
N SER A 259 -11.09 -44.34 6.66
CA SER A 259 -11.93 -44.17 7.85
C SER A 259 -13.40 -44.53 7.60
N LYS A 260 -14.01 -44.13 6.47
CA LYS A 260 -15.43 -44.45 6.19
C LYS A 260 -15.67 -45.93 5.92
N ALA A 261 -14.75 -46.65 5.26
CA ALA A 261 -14.91 -48.09 5.06
C ALA A 261 -14.85 -48.87 6.38
N PHE A 262 -14.14 -48.35 7.40
CA PHE A 262 -14.11 -48.97 8.72
C PHE A 262 -15.41 -48.68 9.51
N THR A 263 -15.95 -47.46 9.42
CA THR A 263 -17.18 -47.07 10.13
C THR A 263 -18.45 -47.63 9.48
N GLU A 264 -18.55 -47.65 8.14
CA GLU A 264 -19.74 -48.17 7.44
C GLU A 264 -19.83 -49.70 7.49
N ARG A 265 -18.70 -50.44 7.50
CA ARG A 265 -18.74 -51.90 7.71
C ARG A 265 -19.21 -52.30 9.11
N ILE A 266 -19.04 -51.42 10.10
CA ILE A 266 -19.55 -51.61 11.46
C ILE A 266 -21.04 -51.26 11.55
N ASN A 267 -21.54 -50.31 10.74
CA ASN A 267 -22.93 -49.83 10.78
C ASN A 267 -23.86 -50.36 9.67
N ALA A 268 -23.36 -51.11 8.68
CA ALA A 268 -24.18 -51.70 7.62
C ALA A 268 -25.04 -52.89 8.10
N GLY A 269 -24.90 -53.31 9.36
CA GLY A 269 -25.80 -54.27 10.01
C GLY A 269 -26.91 -53.57 10.80
N HIS A 270 -28.06 -53.35 10.15
CA HIS A 270 -29.39 -53.10 10.76
C HIS A 270 -29.54 -51.89 11.71
N PRO A 271 -30.48 -50.95 11.46
CA PRO A 271 -30.57 -49.65 12.16
C PRO A 271 -31.01 -49.70 13.65
N THR A 272 -31.09 -50.87 14.27
CA THR A 272 -31.49 -51.03 15.69
C THR A 272 -30.37 -51.51 16.61
N MET A 273 -29.15 -51.76 16.11
CA MET A 273 -28.02 -52.11 16.98
C MET A 273 -27.07 -50.92 17.17
N THR A 274 -27.47 -49.97 18.01
CA THR A 274 -26.50 -49.15 18.74
C THR A 274 -25.72 -50.05 19.69
N HIS A 275 -24.69 -50.72 19.19
CA HIS A 275 -23.76 -51.42 20.08
C HIS A 275 -22.97 -50.37 20.86
N SER A 276 -23.25 -50.28 22.15
CA SER A 276 -22.36 -49.59 23.09
C SER A 276 -20.97 -50.23 22.97
N VAL A 277 -19.98 -49.39 22.66
CA VAL A 277 -18.59 -49.83 22.54
C VAL A 277 -18.10 -50.21 23.93
N VAL A 278 -18.25 -51.48 24.30
CA VAL A 278 -17.62 -52.02 25.50
C VAL A 278 -16.21 -52.41 25.12
N THR A 279 -15.25 -51.59 25.56
CA THR A 279 -13.81 -51.85 25.38
C THR A 279 -13.44 -53.19 26.03
N ASN A 280 -12.48 -53.92 25.44
CA ASN A 280 -12.07 -55.26 25.91
C ASN A 280 -11.65 -55.29 27.39
N THR A 281 -11.16 -54.16 27.91
CA THR A 281 -10.83 -53.94 29.32
C THR A 281 -12.04 -54.04 30.25
N GLN A 282 -13.23 -53.59 29.85
CA GLN A 282 -14.44 -53.76 30.65
C GLN A 282 -14.95 -55.21 30.65
N ARG A 283 -14.66 -55.97 29.58
CA ARG A 283 -15.04 -57.38 29.47
C ARG A 283 -14.19 -58.28 30.37
N SER A 284 -12.88 -58.01 30.50
CA SER A 284 -11.99 -58.75 31.40
C SER A 284 -12.28 -58.48 32.88
N ILE A 285 -12.57 -57.23 33.26
CA ILE A 285 -12.90 -56.86 34.65
C ILE A 285 -14.23 -57.50 35.10
N ARG A 286 -15.21 -57.62 34.20
CA ARG A 286 -16.48 -58.30 34.52
C ARG A 286 -16.30 -59.83 34.62
N ALA A 287 -15.45 -60.42 33.78
CA ALA A 287 -15.15 -61.86 33.84
C ALA A 287 -14.30 -62.27 35.04
N SER A 288 -13.43 -61.40 35.55
CA SER A 288 -12.60 -61.70 36.73
C SER A 288 -13.31 -61.47 38.07
N ARG A 289 -14.53 -60.88 38.06
CA ARG A 289 -15.32 -60.63 39.28
C ARG A 289 -16.38 -61.71 39.56
N THR A 290 -16.40 -62.79 38.78
CA THR A 290 -17.39 -63.87 38.91
C THR A 290 -16.78 -65.24 39.22
N VAL A 291 -15.71 -65.28 40.01
CA VAL A 291 -15.29 -66.49 40.74
C VAL A 291 -15.09 -66.13 42.19
#